data_AF-A0A7Y0BUQ0-F1
#
_entry.id   AF-A0A7Y0BUQ0-F1
#
_cell.length_a   1.000
_cell.length_b   1.000
_cell.length_c   1.000
_cell.angle_alpha   90.00
_cell.angle_beta   90.00
_cell.angle_gamma   90.00
#
_symmetry.space_group_name_H-M   'P 1'
#
loop_
_entity.id
_entity.type
_entity.pdbx_description
1 polymer ?
#
loop_
_entity_poly.entity_id
_entity_poly.type
_entity_poly.pdbx_seq_one_letter_code
_entity_poly.pdbx_strand_id
1 'polypeptide(L)'
;MSHRVVVFVAASLLSFSTLLRADEQIPIDQVPMYGGMDRSTIPELKAGDEKLIADTTNHYGTREKASAAFVNNAFAYYQRDDLANAMRRFNQAWLLNPQNPEVYAGFGSVLHDKGGNCEAMQMMERAIALNPPTFQGIHPDAARLITLCAVSDKGLTSEAKFKLFERSESLYKKAEEIEPNKRYVYRSWATAYYWRGQYSDAWAMVAKELAAGGIPSEKFLGLLREKMSDPMSR
;
A
#
# COMPACT_ATOMS: atom_id res chain seq x y z
N MET A 1 12.23 40.66 67.43
CA MET A 1 11.05 39.99 66.84
C MET A 1 10.83 40.59 65.46
N SER A 2 11.13 39.82 64.42
CA SER A 2 11.28 40.30 63.04
C SER A 2 9.97 40.13 62.26
N HIS A 3 9.42 41.21 61.73
CA HIS A 3 8.23 41.20 60.86
C HIS A 3 8.64 40.87 59.42
N ARG A 4 8.16 39.74 58.90
CA ARG A 4 8.31 39.35 57.49
C ARG A 4 7.23 40.03 56.64
N VAL A 5 7.65 40.90 55.74
CA VAL A 5 6.84 41.43 54.64
C VAL A 5 6.75 40.34 53.56
N VAL A 6 5.55 39.90 53.24
CA VAL A 6 5.29 38.98 52.13
C VAL A 6 5.06 39.81 50.87
N VAL A 7 6.00 39.73 49.92
CA VAL A 7 5.89 40.32 48.58
C VAL A 7 5.14 39.33 47.69
N PHE A 8 3.97 39.72 47.18
CA PHE A 8 3.26 38.98 46.14
C PHE A 8 3.86 39.35 44.77
N VAL A 9 4.53 38.39 44.13
CA VAL A 9 4.94 38.50 42.73
C VAL A 9 3.77 38.02 41.87
N ALA A 10 3.12 38.94 41.16
CA ALA A 10 2.12 38.62 40.15
C ALA A 10 2.81 38.07 38.90
N ALA A 11 2.74 36.76 38.70
CA ALA A 11 3.20 36.12 37.47
C ALA A 11 2.17 36.37 36.35
N SER A 12 2.56 37.18 35.37
CA SER A 12 1.77 37.44 34.17
C SER A 12 1.88 36.24 33.24
N LEU A 13 0.82 35.42 33.15
CA LEU A 13 0.72 34.34 32.18
C LEU A 13 0.43 34.95 30.80
N LEU A 14 1.48 35.13 30.01
CA LEU A 14 1.34 35.32 28.56
C LEU A 14 0.81 34.00 27.98
N SER A 15 -0.50 33.97 27.73
CA SER A 15 -1.14 32.90 26.98
C SER A 15 -0.63 32.95 25.54
N PHE A 16 0.36 32.12 25.23
CA PHE A 16 0.71 31.76 23.87
C PHE A 16 -0.49 31.03 23.28
N SER A 17 -1.34 31.76 22.54
CA SER A 17 -2.39 31.18 21.70
C SER A 17 -1.71 30.45 20.56
N THR A 18 -1.30 29.20 20.80
CA THR A 18 -1.05 28.26 19.73
C THR A 18 -2.38 28.03 19.03
N LEU A 19 -2.47 28.50 17.79
CA LEU A 19 -3.43 28.00 16.82
C LEU A 19 -3.20 26.49 16.71
N LEU A 20 -3.89 25.72 17.56
CA LEU A 20 -4.07 24.30 17.36
C LEU A 20 -4.83 24.15 16.05
N ARG A 21 -4.09 23.78 15.01
CA ARG A 21 -4.64 23.04 13.88
C ARG A 21 -5.35 21.85 14.52
N ALA A 22 -6.68 21.77 14.41
CA ALA A 22 -7.39 20.56 14.81
C ALA A 22 -6.72 19.39 14.07
N ASP A 23 -6.17 18.43 14.81
CA ASP A 23 -5.71 17.17 14.26
C ASP A 23 -6.92 16.53 13.57
N GLU A 24 -6.95 16.60 12.24
CA GLU A 24 -8.04 16.03 11.45
C GLU A 24 -7.83 14.52 11.42
N GLN A 25 -8.27 13.86 12.49
CA GLN A 25 -8.10 12.42 12.65
C GLN A 25 -8.86 11.70 11.54
N ILE A 26 -8.15 10.91 10.74
CA ILE A 26 -8.72 10.13 9.64
C ILE A 26 -9.88 9.28 10.19
N PRO A 27 -11.10 9.36 9.62
CA PRO A 27 -12.22 8.56 10.07
C PRO A 27 -11.88 7.07 10.06
N ILE A 28 -12.29 6.33 11.09
CA ILE A 28 -11.87 4.94 11.29
C ILE A 28 -12.29 4.01 10.14
N ASP A 29 -13.38 4.33 9.46
CA ASP A 29 -13.87 3.64 8.27
C ASP A 29 -13.06 3.92 6.99
N GLN A 30 -12.09 4.84 7.06
CA GLN A 30 -11.08 5.13 6.04
C GLN A 30 -9.69 4.61 6.42
N VAL A 31 -9.61 3.73 7.43
CA VAL A 31 -8.41 2.99 7.82
C VAL A 31 -8.65 1.50 7.53
N PRO A 32 -7.66 0.75 7.00
CA PRO A 32 -7.80 -0.68 6.76
C PRO A 32 -8.29 -1.43 7.99
N MET A 33 -9.24 -2.34 7.80
CA MET A 33 -9.86 -3.17 8.85
C MET A 33 -10.36 -2.34 10.04
N TYR A 34 -10.87 -1.13 9.78
CA TYR A 34 -11.31 -0.18 10.80
C TYR A 34 -10.24 0.08 11.88
N GLY A 35 -8.97 0.15 11.49
CA GLY A 35 -7.86 0.33 12.43
C GLY A 35 -7.66 -0.82 13.42
N GLY A 36 -8.20 -2.02 13.13
CA GLY A 36 -8.14 -3.17 14.02
C GLY A 36 -9.12 -3.11 15.19
N MET A 37 -10.09 -2.18 15.17
CA MET A 37 -11.16 -2.10 16.17
C MET A 37 -11.97 -3.40 16.19
N ASP A 38 -12.14 -3.99 17.37
CA ASP A 38 -13.08 -5.10 17.57
C ASP A 38 -14.53 -4.57 17.61
N ARG A 39 -15.10 -4.41 16.42
CA ARG A 39 -16.47 -3.93 16.20
C ARG A 39 -17.54 -4.86 16.79
N SER A 40 -17.20 -6.12 17.06
CA SER A 40 -18.14 -7.10 17.62
C SER A 40 -18.51 -6.82 19.08
N THR A 41 -17.67 -6.05 19.78
CA THR A 41 -17.89 -5.64 21.18
C THR A 41 -18.85 -4.45 21.32
N ILE A 42 -19.14 -3.74 20.22
CA ILE A 42 -20.00 -2.56 20.20
C ILE A 42 -21.36 -2.97 19.61
N PRO A 43 -22.46 -3.01 20.41
CA PRO A 43 -23.73 -3.59 19.98
C PRO A 43 -24.28 -3.03 18.66
N GLU A 44 -24.18 -1.72 18.46
CA GLU A 44 -24.70 -1.04 17.27
C GLU A 44 -23.89 -1.39 16.01
N LEU A 45 -22.55 -1.47 16.13
CA LEU A 45 -21.68 -1.85 15.03
C LEU A 45 -21.84 -3.34 14.70
N LYS A 46 -21.92 -4.19 15.71
CA LYS A 46 -22.21 -5.61 15.55
C LYS A 46 -23.52 -5.82 14.80
N ALA A 47 -24.61 -5.18 15.22
CA ALA A 47 -25.90 -5.28 14.55
C ALA A 47 -25.83 -4.78 13.09
N GLY A 48 -25.09 -3.70 12.84
CA GLY A 48 -24.88 -3.18 11.48
C GLY A 48 -24.08 -4.13 10.59
N ASP A 49 -23.00 -4.72 11.12
CA ASP A 49 -22.15 -5.68 10.40
C ASP A 49 -22.91 -6.99 10.11
N GLU A 50 -23.68 -7.50 11.09
CA GLU A 50 -24.55 -8.67 10.92
C GLU A 50 -25.63 -8.42 9.86
N LYS A 51 -26.25 -7.25 9.87
CA LYS A 51 -27.23 -6.85 8.85
C LYS A 51 -26.60 -6.76 7.46
N LEU A 52 -25.44 -6.11 7.33
CA LEU A 52 -24.70 -6.04 6.07
C LEU A 52 -24.41 -7.43 5.52
N ILE A 53 -23.89 -8.33 6.37
CA ILE A 53 -23.56 -9.71 5.99
C ILE A 53 -24.83 -10.44 5.54
N ALA A 54 -25.93 -10.35 6.29
CA ALA A 54 -27.18 -11.03 5.95
C ALA A 54 -27.76 -10.53 4.62
N ASP A 55 -27.93 -9.21 4.46
CA ASP A 55 -28.56 -8.61 3.27
C ASP A 55 -27.75 -8.90 2.01
N THR A 56 -26.42 -8.74 2.08
CA THR A 56 -25.56 -8.95 0.91
C THR A 56 -25.38 -10.43 0.59
N THR A 57 -25.34 -11.31 1.59
CA THR A 57 -25.32 -12.76 1.35
C THR A 57 -26.61 -13.21 0.68
N ASN A 58 -27.77 -12.69 1.09
CA ASN A 58 -29.04 -12.98 0.44
C ASN A 58 -29.07 -12.49 -1.02
N HIS A 59 -28.49 -11.32 -1.30
CA HIS A 59 -28.45 -10.74 -2.64
C HIS A 59 -27.46 -11.45 -3.59
N TYR A 60 -26.24 -11.72 -3.13
CA TYR A 60 -25.15 -12.29 -3.95
C TYR A 60 -25.05 -13.83 -3.84
N GLY A 61 -25.82 -14.45 -2.95
CA GLY A 61 -25.89 -15.88 -2.69
C GLY A 61 -24.86 -16.41 -1.71
N THR A 62 -23.63 -15.85 -1.69
CA THR A 62 -22.59 -16.24 -0.72
C THR A 62 -21.78 -15.03 -0.25
N ARG A 63 -21.11 -15.17 0.91
CA ARG A 63 -20.22 -14.14 1.46
C ARG A 63 -19.01 -13.87 0.56
N GLU A 64 -18.49 -14.90 -0.11
CA GLU A 64 -17.37 -14.79 -1.03
C GLU A 64 -17.75 -13.95 -2.26
N LYS A 65 -18.92 -14.24 -2.85
CA LYS A 65 -19.45 -13.46 -3.99
C LYS A 65 -19.78 -12.03 -3.59
N ALA A 66 -20.35 -11.82 -2.40
CA ALA A 66 -20.60 -10.49 -1.87
C ALA A 66 -19.28 -9.72 -1.68
N SER A 67 -18.26 -10.33 -1.07
CA SER A 67 -16.95 -9.71 -0.89
C SER A 67 -16.31 -9.32 -2.23
N ALA A 68 -16.32 -10.21 -3.22
CA ALA A 68 -15.81 -9.91 -4.56
C ALA A 68 -16.56 -8.74 -5.23
N ALA A 69 -17.89 -8.67 -5.07
CA ALA A 69 -18.67 -7.54 -5.59
C ALA A 69 -18.30 -6.21 -4.92
N PHE A 70 -18.06 -6.21 -3.60
CA PHE A 70 -17.61 -5.02 -2.87
C PHE A 70 -16.17 -4.63 -3.23
N VAL A 71 -15.27 -5.59 -3.49
CA VAL A 71 -13.93 -5.34 -4.03
C VAL A 71 -14.02 -4.64 -5.40
N ASN A 72 -14.85 -5.14 -6.31
CA ASN A 72 -15.05 -4.51 -7.62
C ASN A 72 -15.58 -3.08 -7.49
N ASN A 73 -16.52 -2.86 -6.56
CA ASN A 73 -17.02 -1.52 -6.26
C ASN A 73 -15.94 -0.61 -5.65
N ALA A 74 -15.11 -1.14 -4.76
CA ALA A 74 -13.99 -0.43 -4.16
C ALA A 74 -12.98 0.03 -5.22
N PHE A 75 -12.59 -0.86 -6.14
CA PHE A 75 -11.74 -0.51 -7.26
C PHE A 75 -12.38 0.53 -8.18
N ALA A 76 -13.70 0.50 -8.38
CA ALA A 76 -14.39 1.54 -9.15
C ALA A 76 -14.31 2.93 -8.50
N TYR A 77 -14.29 3.03 -7.16
CA TYR A 77 -14.01 4.28 -6.45
C TYR A 77 -12.53 4.66 -6.53
N TYR A 78 -11.63 3.69 -6.35
CA TYR A 78 -10.18 3.88 -6.45
C TYR A 78 -9.77 4.47 -7.81
N GLN A 79 -10.33 3.95 -8.91
CA GLN A 79 -10.05 4.47 -10.26
C GLN A 79 -10.58 5.88 -10.52
N ARG A 80 -11.45 6.40 -9.64
CA ARG A 80 -11.93 7.79 -9.66
C ARG A 80 -11.19 8.68 -8.67
N ASP A 81 -10.09 8.19 -8.10
CA ASP A 81 -9.30 8.83 -7.04
C ASP A 81 -10.10 9.09 -5.75
N ASP A 82 -11.23 8.41 -5.57
CA ASP A 82 -12.03 8.48 -4.34
C ASP A 82 -11.53 7.44 -3.33
N LEU A 83 -10.34 7.72 -2.79
CA LEU A 83 -9.65 6.84 -1.85
C LEU A 83 -10.45 6.62 -0.55
N ALA A 84 -11.26 7.60 -0.15
CA ALA A 84 -12.10 7.51 1.03
C ALA A 84 -13.20 6.46 0.84
N ASN A 85 -13.96 6.52 -0.26
CA ASN A 85 -14.98 5.53 -0.53
C ASN A 85 -14.38 4.17 -0.92
N ALA A 86 -13.25 4.13 -1.63
CA ALA A 86 -12.54 2.88 -1.91
C ALA A 86 -12.23 2.11 -0.62
N MET A 87 -11.63 2.78 0.37
CA MET A 87 -11.32 2.17 1.67
C MET A 87 -12.56 1.67 2.41
N ARG A 88 -13.65 2.45 2.41
CA ARG A 88 -14.93 2.03 3.01
C ARG A 88 -15.45 0.73 2.40
N ARG A 89 -15.37 0.59 1.08
CA ARG A 89 -15.82 -0.62 0.37
C ARG A 89 -14.88 -1.80 0.59
N PHE A 90 -13.57 -1.60 0.62
CA PHE A 90 -12.63 -2.66 1.01
C PHE A 90 -12.86 -3.12 2.45
N ASN A 91 -13.13 -2.21 3.38
CA ASN A 91 -13.47 -2.54 4.77
C ASN A 91 -14.75 -3.39 4.88
N GLN A 92 -15.76 -3.10 4.07
CA GLN A 92 -16.96 -3.93 3.99
C GLN A 92 -16.70 -5.28 3.33
N ALA A 93 -15.91 -5.31 2.25
CA ALA A 93 -15.49 -6.56 1.62
C ALA A 93 -14.71 -7.46 2.59
N TRP A 94 -13.91 -6.88 3.50
CA TRP A 94 -13.22 -7.56 4.58
C TRP A 94 -14.19 -8.16 5.61
N LEU A 95 -15.21 -7.42 6.06
CA LEU A 95 -16.25 -7.95 6.94
C LEU A 95 -16.99 -9.15 6.31
N LEU A 96 -17.23 -9.06 4.99
CA LEU A 96 -17.88 -10.12 4.23
C LEU A 96 -16.99 -11.37 4.12
N ASN A 97 -15.72 -11.21 3.75
CA ASN A 97 -14.78 -12.32 3.67
C ASN A 97 -13.36 -11.86 4.03
N PRO A 98 -12.89 -12.10 5.26
CA PRO A 98 -11.53 -11.75 5.67
C PRO A 98 -10.45 -12.66 5.07
N GLN A 99 -10.82 -13.73 4.35
CA GLN A 99 -9.93 -14.61 3.58
C GLN A 99 -9.85 -14.23 2.10
N ASN A 100 -10.46 -13.11 1.67
CA ASN A 100 -10.33 -12.63 0.30
C ASN A 100 -9.00 -11.85 0.11
N PRO A 101 -8.02 -12.36 -0.66
CA PRO A 101 -6.73 -11.70 -0.85
C PRO A 101 -6.81 -10.37 -1.60
N GLU A 102 -7.79 -10.18 -2.48
CA GLU A 102 -7.96 -8.94 -3.23
C GLU A 102 -8.32 -7.75 -2.33
N VAL A 103 -8.95 -8.01 -1.18
CA VAL A 103 -9.26 -6.99 -0.18
C VAL A 103 -7.98 -6.38 0.39
N TYR A 104 -6.99 -7.22 0.71
CA TYR A 104 -5.71 -6.77 1.23
C TYR A 104 -4.86 -6.10 0.15
N ALA A 105 -4.87 -6.59 -1.09
CA ALA A 105 -4.24 -5.88 -2.20
C ALA A 105 -4.89 -4.51 -2.46
N GLY A 106 -6.21 -4.42 -2.31
CA GLY A 106 -6.97 -3.18 -2.35
C GLY A 106 -6.57 -2.19 -1.25
N PHE A 107 -6.47 -2.65 0.00
CA PHE A 107 -5.92 -1.85 1.10
C PHE A 107 -4.50 -1.36 0.77
N GLY A 108 -3.64 -2.24 0.24
CA GLY A 108 -2.29 -1.88 -0.17
C GLY A 108 -2.27 -0.78 -1.22
N SER A 109 -3.15 -0.85 -2.23
CA SER A 109 -3.24 0.15 -3.29
C SER A 109 -3.65 1.52 -2.74
N VAL A 110 -4.68 1.57 -1.87
CA VAL A 110 -5.13 2.84 -1.27
C VAL A 110 -4.06 3.43 -0.33
N LEU A 111 -3.36 2.60 0.44
CA LEU A 111 -2.29 3.06 1.34
C LEU A 111 -1.11 3.63 0.57
N HIS A 112 -0.74 2.98 -0.55
CA HIS A 112 0.32 3.47 -1.43
C HIS A 112 0.03 4.87 -1.97
N ASP A 113 -1.20 5.11 -2.45
CA ASP A 113 -1.60 6.42 -2.98
C ASP A 113 -1.70 7.49 -1.89
N LYS A 114 -1.94 7.07 -0.64
CA LYS A 114 -1.83 7.93 0.55
C LYS A 114 -0.38 8.12 1.04
N GLY A 115 0.61 7.52 0.37
CA GLY A 115 2.04 7.62 0.68
C GLY A 115 2.58 6.60 1.70
N GLY A 116 1.73 5.73 2.25
CA GLY A 116 2.09 4.69 3.23
C GLY A 116 2.64 3.44 2.56
N ASN A 117 3.84 3.52 1.96
CA ASN A 117 4.41 2.41 1.19
C ASN A 117 4.70 1.17 2.03
N CYS A 118 5.14 1.33 3.28
CA CYS A 118 5.47 0.19 4.14
C CYS A 118 4.22 -0.47 4.74
N GLU A 119 3.17 0.30 5.01
CA GLU A 119 1.85 -0.22 5.35
C GLU A 119 1.21 -0.92 4.15
N ALA A 120 1.36 -0.36 2.94
CA ALA A 120 0.91 -0.98 1.71
C ALA A 120 1.61 -2.31 1.45
N MET A 121 2.92 -2.36 1.65
CA MET A 121 3.71 -3.59 1.61
C MET A 121 3.10 -4.63 2.55
N GLN A 122 2.91 -4.32 3.84
CA GLN A 122 2.34 -5.27 4.82
C GLN A 122 0.98 -5.83 4.40
N MET A 123 0.11 -5.01 3.79
CA MET A 123 -1.17 -5.49 3.28
C MET A 123 -0.98 -6.47 2.13
N MET A 124 -0.06 -6.19 1.21
CA MET A 124 0.23 -7.11 0.11
C MET A 124 0.87 -8.44 0.60
N GLU A 125 1.65 -8.41 1.67
CA GLU A 125 2.17 -9.63 2.29
C GLU A 125 1.05 -10.52 2.83
N ARG A 126 0.03 -9.92 3.46
CA ARG A 126 -1.17 -10.66 3.89
C ARG A 126 -1.92 -11.23 2.70
N ALA A 127 -2.07 -10.46 1.63
CA ALA A 127 -2.70 -10.92 0.39
C ALA A 127 -1.98 -12.15 -0.19
N ILE A 128 -0.64 -12.14 -0.24
CA ILE A 128 0.17 -13.27 -0.74
C ILE A 128 0.06 -14.49 0.20
N ALA A 129 0.03 -14.27 1.52
CA ALA A 129 -0.03 -15.35 2.50
C ALA A 129 -1.33 -16.18 2.42
N LEU A 130 -2.42 -15.57 1.91
CA LEU A 130 -3.67 -16.27 1.63
C LEU A 130 -3.61 -17.19 0.40
N ASN A 131 -2.48 -17.20 -0.32
CA ASN A 131 -2.20 -18.07 -1.47
C ASN A 131 -3.32 -18.10 -2.52
N PRO A 132 -3.67 -16.94 -3.13
CA PRO A 132 -4.71 -16.89 -4.15
C PRO A 132 -4.35 -17.78 -5.34
N PRO A 133 -5.21 -18.73 -5.74
CA PRO A 133 -4.93 -19.58 -6.90
C PRO A 133 -5.03 -18.83 -8.23
N THR A 134 -5.79 -17.72 -8.30
CA THR A 134 -6.13 -17.03 -9.56
C THR A 134 -5.65 -15.58 -9.63
N PHE A 135 -5.10 -15.01 -8.55
CA PHE A 135 -4.69 -13.61 -8.51
C PHE A 135 -3.23 -13.46 -9.00
N GLN A 136 -3.04 -13.56 -10.32
CA GLN A 136 -1.69 -13.59 -10.94
C GLN A 136 -0.92 -12.27 -10.76
N GLY A 137 -1.61 -11.12 -10.79
CA GLY A 137 -0.99 -9.79 -10.67
C GLY A 137 -0.41 -9.46 -9.28
N ILE A 138 -0.64 -10.29 -8.27
CA ILE A 138 -0.26 -10.00 -6.89
C ILE A 138 1.26 -9.95 -6.67
N HIS A 139 2.03 -10.84 -7.33
CA HIS A 139 3.49 -10.91 -7.14
C HIS A 139 4.22 -9.66 -7.64
N PRO A 140 3.99 -9.16 -8.87
CA PRO A 140 4.66 -7.94 -9.32
C PRO A 140 4.20 -6.69 -8.55
N ASP A 141 2.94 -6.62 -8.13
CA ASP A 141 2.44 -5.49 -7.31
C ASP A 141 3.09 -5.48 -5.92
N ALA A 142 3.24 -6.65 -5.30
CA ALA A 142 3.97 -6.80 -4.04
C ALA A 142 5.44 -6.45 -4.16
N ALA A 143 6.11 -6.94 -5.21
CA ALA A 143 7.50 -6.61 -5.49
C ALA A 143 7.71 -5.08 -5.59
N ARG A 144 6.82 -4.41 -6.32
CA ARG A 144 6.84 -2.95 -6.46
C ARG A 144 6.68 -2.24 -5.11
N LEU A 145 5.71 -2.63 -4.29
CA LEU A 145 5.48 -2.01 -2.97
C LEU A 145 6.63 -2.27 -1.98
N ILE A 146 7.25 -3.46 -2.03
CA ILE A 146 8.44 -3.78 -1.23
C ILE A 146 9.60 -2.87 -1.63
N THR A 147 9.85 -2.72 -2.93
CA THR A 147 10.88 -1.79 -3.45
C THR A 147 10.61 -0.36 -2.97
N LEU A 148 9.37 0.10 -3.07
CA LEU A 148 8.99 1.45 -2.65
C LEU A 148 9.19 1.67 -1.15
N CYS A 149 8.79 0.72 -0.30
CA CYS A 149 9.06 0.79 1.15
C CYS A 149 10.57 0.86 1.42
N ALA A 150 11.37 -0.01 0.80
CA ALA A 150 12.83 -0.02 0.97
C ALA A 150 13.51 1.31 0.60
N VAL A 151 12.99 2.00 -0.41
CA VAL A 151 13.51 3.28 -0.89
C VAL A 151 13.00 4.45 -0.07
N SER A 152 11.71 4.47 0.32
CA SER A 152 11.10 5.60 1.01
C SER A 152 11.40 5.63 2.50
N ASP A 153 11.58 4.48 3.15
CA ASP A 153 11.84 4.42 4.59
C ASP A 153 13.31 4.72 4.91
N LYS A 154 13.53 5.84 5.60
CA LYS A 154 14.83 6.32 6.05
C LYS A 154 15.32 5.64 7.33
N GLY A 155 14.42 5.02 8.09
CA GLY A 155 14.73 4.29 9.32
C GLY A 155 15.27 2.88 9.09
N LEU A 156 15.08 2.32 7.88
CA LEU A 156 15.60 0.99 7.56
C LEU A 156 17.14 0.98 7.47
N THR A 157 17.75 -0.01 8.13
CA THR A 157 19.17 -0.29 7.99
C THR A 157 19.50 -0.79 6.58
N SER A 158 20.77 -0.70 6.19
CA SER A 158 21.23 -1.24 4.90
C SER A 158 20.94 -2.74 4.74
N GLU A 159 21.07 -3.51 5.81
CA GLU A 159 20.74 -4.94 5.82
C GLU A 159 19.24 -5.18 5.60
N ALA A 160 18.38 -4.41 6.27
CA ALA A 160 16.94 -4.52 6.09
C ALA A 160 16.52 -4.18 4.66
N LYS A 161 17.08 -3.10 4.09
CA LYS A 161 16.86 -2.72 2.68
C LYS A 161 17.32 -3.83 1.73
N PHE A 162 18.48 -4.42 1.97
CA PHE A 162 19.00 -5.52 1.16
C PHE A 162 18.03 -6.70 1.13
N LYS A 163 17.54 -7.15 2.29
CA LYS A 163 16.55 -8.25 2.39
C LYS A 163 15.24 -7.92 1.68
N LEU A 164 14.76 -6.68 1.78
CA LEU A 164 13.57 -6.26 1.04
C LEU A 164 13.79 -6.31 -0.47
N PHE A 165 14.94 -5.84 -0.97
CA PHE A 165 15.24 -5.93 -2.39
C PHE A 165 15.35 -7.38 -2.89
N GLU A 166 15.98 -8.28 -2.14
CA GLU A 166 16.02 -9.71 -2.48
C GLU A 166 14.62 -10.32 -2.58
N ARG A 167 13.76 -9.98 -1.62
CA ARG A 167 12.36 -10.43 -1.64
C ARG A 167 11.59 -9.87 -2.83
N SER A 168 11.77 -8.58 -3.13
CA SER A 168 11.17 -7.95 -4.32
C SER A 168 11.60 -8.68 -5.59
N GLU A 169 12.89 -8.98 -5.73
CA GLU A 169 13.42 -9.69 -6.90
C GLU A 169 12.84 -11.10 -7.02
N SER A 170 12.75 -11.84 -5.91
CA SER A 170 12.13 -13.17 -5.89
C SER A 170 10.67 -13.14 -6.38
N LEU A 171 9.91 -12.11 -5.99
CA LEU A 171 8.53 -11.95 -6.43
C LEU A 171 8.40 -11.57 -7.91
N TYR A 172 9.32 -10.75 -8.46
CA TYR A 172 9.35 -10.51 -9.90
C TYR A 172 9.71 -11.76 -10.70
N LYS A 173 10.64 -12.59 -10.22
CA LYS A 173 10.96 -13.90 -10.83
C LYS A 173 9.74 -14.81 -10.84
N LYS A 174 9.03 -14.91 -9.71
CA LYS A 174 7.78 -15.67 -9.63
C LYS A 174 6.70 -15.12 -10.57
N ALA A 175 6.60 -13.79 -10.70
CA ALA A 175 5.67 -13.18 -11.65
C ALA A 175 5.98 -13.58 -13.10
N GLU A 176 7.26 -13.55 -13.50
CA GLU A 176 7.71 -13.97 -14.83
C GLU A 176 7.49 -15.47 -15.09
N GLU A 177 7.64 -16.32 -14.07
CA GLU A 177 7.35 -17.76 -14.16
C GLU A 177 5.86 -18.04 -14.41
N ILE A 178 4.96 -17.30 -13.75
CA ILE A 178 3.51 -17.46 -13.89
C ILE A 178 3.01 -16.84 -15.19
N GLU A 179 3.45 -15.62 -15.49
CA GLU A 179 3.04 -14.86 -16.67
C GLU A 179 4.27 -14.30 -17.39
N PRO A 180 4.86 -15.05 -18.33
CA PRO A 180 6.03 -14.58 -19.07
C PRO A 180 5.67 -13.41 -20.00
N ASN A 181 6.68 -12.61 -20.34
CA ASN A 181 6.59 -11.53 -21.34
C ASN A 181 5.63 -10.39 -20.98
N LYS A 182 5.44 -10.09 -19.69
CA LYS A 182 4.62 -8.96 -19.24
C LYS A 182 5.43 -7.67 -19.14
N ARG A 183 5.25 -6.78 -20.11
CA ARG A 183 5.94 -5.46 -20.18
C ARG A 183 5.95 -4.67 -18.86
N TYR A 184 4.84 -4.64 -18.12
CA TYR A 184 4.72 -3.85 -16.89
C TYR A 184 5.54 -4.43 -15.73
N VAL A 185 5.77 -5.75 -15.74
CA VAL A 185 6.62 -6.45 -14.78
C VAL A 185 8.06 -6.01 -14.99
N TYR A 186 8.57 -6.08 -16.22
CA TYR A 186 9.94 -5.70 -16.55
C TYR A 186 10.23 -4.22 -16.27
N ARG A 187 9.28 -3.33 -16.54
CA ARG A 187 9.41 -1.91 -16.19
C ARG A 187 9.59 -1.69 -14.68
N SER A 188 8.76 -2.35 -13.88
CA SER A 188 8.78 -2.21 -12.42
C SER A 188 10.05 -2.86 -11.84
N TRP A 189 10.47 -3.98 -12.43
CA TRP A 189 11.70 -4.68 -12.05
C TRP A 189 12.96 -3.88 -12.42
N ALA A 190 13.01 -3.26 -13.59
CA ALA A 190 14.08 -2.34 -13.98
C ALA A 190 14.23 -1.19 -12.97
N THR A 191 13.10 -0.64 -12.54
CA THR A 191 13.06 0.42 -11.51
C THR A 191 13.59 -0.09 -10.17
N ALA A 192 13.24 -1.30 -9.75
CA ALA A 192 13.78 -1.90 -8.53
C ALA A 192 15.30 -2.10 -8.59
N TYR A 193 15.83 -2.59 -9.72
CA TYR A 193 17.27 -2.71 -9.93
C TYR A 193 17.97 -1.35 -9.93
N TYR A 194 17.38 -0.33 -10.56
CA TYR A 194 17.90 1.03 -10.52
C TYR A 194 18.05 1.55 -9.08
N TRP A 195 17.03 1.41 -8.24
CA TRP A 195 17.07 1.87 -6.85
C TRP A 195 18.04 1.10 -5.97
N ARG A 196 18.32 -0.16 -6.29
CA ARG A 196 19.36 -0.96 -5.63
C ARG A 196 20.77 -0.64 -6.14
N GLY A 197 20.90 0.18 -7.19
CA GLY A 197 22.18 0.50 -7.83
C GLY A 197 22.68 -0.56 -8.81
N GLN A 198 21.85 -1.54 -9.17
CA GLN A 198 22.16 -2.61 -10.12
C GLN A 198 21.83 -2.18 -11.56
N TYR A 199 22.56 -1.19 -12.09
CA TYR A 199 22.21 -0.56 -13.36
C TYR A 199 22.32 -1.48 -14.58
N SER A 200 23.25 -2.43 -14.57
CA SER A 200 23.35 -3.44 -15.64
C SER A 200 22.11 -4.33 -15.69
N ASP A 201 21.61 -4.76 -14.53
CA ASP A 201 20.40 -5.58 -14.43
C ASP A 201 19.15 -4.76 -14.78
N ALA A 202 19.14 -3.46 -14.44
CA ALA A 202 18.09 -2.55 -14.89
C ALA A 202 18.04 -2.46 -16.42
N TRP A 203 19.19 -2.32 -17.10
CA TRP A 203 19.26 -2.36 -18.57
C TRP A 203 18.80 -3.70 -19.15
N ALA A 204 19.13 -4.82 -18.51
CA ALA A 204 18.65 -6.12 -18.92
C ALA A 204 17.11 -6.22 -18.87
N MET A 205 16.48 -5.63 -17.85
CA MET A 205 15.02 -5.57 -17.76
C MET A 205 14.41 -4.60 -18.78
N VAL A 206 15.07 -3.48 -19.10
CA VAL A 206 14.67 -2.61 -20.21
C VAL A 206 14.67 -3.37 -21.54
N ALA A 207 15.71 -4.17 -21.80
CA ALA A 207 15.78 -5.01 -23.00
C ALA A 207 14.62 -6.03 -23.05
N LYS A 208 14.28 -6.65 -21.92
CA LYS A 208 13.09 -7.53 -21.81
C LYS A 208 11.78 -6.78 -22.04
N GLU A 209 11.63 -5.56 -21.52
CA GLU A 209 10.45 -4.72 -21.78
C GLU A 209 10.28 -4.45 -23.27
N LEU A 210 11.36 -4.04 -23.96
CA LEU A 210 11.37 -3.80 -25.40
C LEU A 210 11.04 -5.07 -26.20
N ALA A 211 11.65 -6.21 -25.86
CA ALA A 211 11.39 -7.50 -26.50
C ALA A 211 9.92 -7.96 -26.34
N ALA A 212 9.27 -7.58 -25.23
CA ALA A 212 7.85 -7.80 -24.98
C ALA A 212 6.92 -6.76 -25.65
N GLY A 213 7.45 -5.92 -26.55
CA GLY A 213 6.69 -4.85 -27.23
C GLY A 213 6.33 -3.67 -26.32
N GLY A 214 7.03 -3.53 -25.20
CA GLY A 214 6.91 -2.38 -24.31
C GLY A 214 7.65 -1.16 -24.84
N ILE A 215 7.28 0.01 -24.32
CA ILE A 215 7.95 1.28 -24.59
C ILE A 215 8.43 1.80 -23.24
N PRO A 216 9.73 1.63 -22.92
CA PRO A 216 10.30 2.14 -21.68
C PRO A 216 10.14 3.65 -21.59
N SER A 217 9.95 4.17 -20.39
CA SER A 217 9.81 5.61 -20.17
C SER A 217 11.13 6.32 -20.46
N GLU A 218 11.15 7.27 -21.42
CA GLU A 218 12.34 8.08 -21.72
C GLU A 218 12.91 8.80 -20.49
N LYS A 219 12.04 9.25 -19.58
CA LYS A 219 12.48 9.81 -18.29
C LYS A 219 13.31 8.81 -17.48
N PHE A 220 12.90 7.54 -17.45
CA PHE A 220 13.62 6.50 -16.74
C PHE A 220 14.92 6.13 -17.47
N LEU A 221 14.88 6.03 -18.81
CA LEU A 221 16.07 5.79 -19.62
C LEU A 221 17.11 6.90 -19.45
N GLY A 222 16.70 8.16 -19.33
CA GLY A 222 17.59 9.28 -19.02
C GLY A 222 18.29 9.09 -17.67
N LEU A 223 17.52 8.81 -16.61
CA LEU A 223 18.07 8.52 -15.28
C LEU A 223 19.05 7.34 -15.29
N LEU A 224 18.72 6.28 -16.02
CA LEU A 224 19.58 5.10 -16.11
C LEU A 224 20.86 5.39 -16.91
N ARG A 225 20.78 6.17 -17.99
CA ARG A 225 21.94 6.63 -18.79
C ARG A 225 22.92 7.50 -18.00
N GLU A 226 22.43 8.31 -17.07
CA GLU A 226 23.29 9.08 -16.15
C GLU A 226 24.11 8.18 -15.22
N LYS A 227 23.64 6.97 -14.94
CA LYS A 227 24.31 5.99 -14.08
C LYS A 227 25.17 5.00 -14.86
N MET A 228 24.72 4.60 -16.04
CA MET A 228 25.40 3.64 -16.92
C MET A 228 24.92 3.83 -18.36
N SER A 229 25.86 3.98 -19.30
CA SER A 229 25.55 4.08 -20.74
C SER A 229 24.71 2.91 -21.24
N ASP A 230 23.80 3.17 -22.19
CA ASP A 230 22.95 2.13 -22.78
C ASP A 230 23.81 1.10 -23.55
N PRO A 231 23.84 -0.17 -23.10
CA PRO A 231 24.63 -1.21 -23.75
C PRO A 231 24.11 -1.60 -25.15
N MET A 232 22.87 -1.22 -25.49
CA MET A 232 22.24 -1.49 -26.80
C MET A 232 22.43 -0.35 -27.80
N SER A 233 22.90 0.82 -27.35
CA SER A 233 23.23 1.94 -28.24
C SER A 233 24.56 1.67 -28.96
N ARG A 234 24.49 1.08 -30.16
CA ARG A 234 25.61 1.01 -31.11
C ARG A 234 25.21 1.67 -32.41
#